data_AF-A0A1B7WET2-F1
#
_entry.id   AF-A0A1B7WET2-F1
#
_cell.length_a   1.000
_cell.length_b   1.000
_cell.length_c   1.000
_cell.angle_alpha   90.00
_cell.angle_beta   90.00
_cell.angle_gamma   90.00
#
_symmetry.space_group_name_H-M   'P 1'
#
loop_
_entity.id
_entity.type
_entity.pdbx_description
1 polymer ?
#
loop_
_entity_poly.entity_id
_entity_poly.type
_entity_poly.pdbx_seq_one_letter_code
_entity_poly.pdbx_strand_id
1 'polypeptide(L)'
;MAITLESKTRPEGSKPKALRRSGLIPANLYGKNVTESISLVLDAKVVERLLKQAAPNQTEVELSIPELEWTGTTVIREVQIHPAKGTPYHLSFFAGTKD
;
A
#
# COMPACT_ATOMS: atom_id res chain seq x y z
N MET A 1 -10.67 3.68 -15.81
CA MET A 1 -10.98 4.38 -14.54
C MET A 1 -9.70 4.40 -13.72
N ALA A 2 -9.31 5.56 -13.17
CA ALA A 2 -8.19 5.62 -12.24
C ALA A 2 -8.59 4.91 -10.94
N ILE A 3 -7.75 4.00 -10.46
CA ILE A 3 -7.96 3.35 -9.16
C ILE A 3 -7.33 4.27 -8.11
N THR A 4 -8.16 4.85 -7.26
CA THR A 4 -7.70 5.71 -6.16
C THR A 4 -7.63 4.91 -4.87
N LEU A 5 -6.59 5.19 -4.07
CA LEU A 5 -6.32 4.52 -2.80
C LEU A 5 -5.91 5.54 -1.74
N GLU A 6 -6.66 5.62 -0.66
CA GLU A 6 -6.28 6.42 0.51
C GLU A 6 -5.52 5.55 1.51
N SER A 7 -4.46 6.10 2.09
CA SER A 7 -3.61 5.45 3.08
C SER A 7 -3.27 6.39 4.24
N LYS A 8 -2.85 5.81 5.36
CA LYS A 8 -2.41 6.55 6.55
C LYS A 8 -0.95 6.28 6.83
N THR A 9 -0.24 7.20 7.47
CA THR A 9 1.10 6.90 7.94
C THR A 9 1.05 5.86 9.04
N ARG A 10 2.08 5.03 9.12
CA ARG A 10 2.19 4.04 10.19
C ARG A 10 2.76 4.73 11.44
N PRO A 11 2.05 4.72 12.57
CA PRO A 11 2.58 5.25 13.82
C PRO A 11 3.89 4.55 14.20
N GLU A 12 4.86 5.33 14.69
CA GLU A 12 6.15 4.82 15.13
C GLU A 12 5.96 3.81 16.28
N GLY A 13 6.78 2.76 16.30
CA GLY A 13 6.69 1.69 17.30
C GLY A 13 5.48 0.75 17.17
N SER A 14 4.61 0.95 16.18
CA SER A 14 3.46 0.06 15.95
C SER A 14 3.91 -1.34 15.54
N LYS A 15 3.36 -2.36 16.21
CA LYS A 15 3.69 -3.77 15.94
C LYS A 15 2.89 -4.27 14.73
N PRO A 16 3.52 -4.72 13.63
CA PRO A 16 2.80 -5.17 12.42
C PRO A 16 1.77 -6.26 12.68
N LYS A 17 2.05 -7.18 13.62
CA LYS A 17 1.09 -8.23 14.00
C LYS A 17 -0.16 -7.66 14.68
N ALA A 18 -0.03 -6.60 15.48
CA ALA A 18 -1.18 -5.96 16.12
C ALA A 18 -2.07 -5.24 15.10
N LEU A 19 -1.44 -4.51 14.16
CA LEU A 19 -2.15 -3.86 13.05
C LEU A 19 -2.96 -4.88 12.24
N ARG A 20 -2.36 -6.02 11.86
CA ARG A 20 -3.06 -7.07 11.11
C ARG A 20 -4.26 -7.65 11.85
N ARG A 21 -4.17 -7.79 13.18
CA ARG A 21 -5.31 -8.23 14.00
C ARG A 21 -6.43 -7.19 14.06
N SER A 22 -6.10 -5.90 13.95
CA SER A 22 -7.10 -4.82 13.92
C SER A 22 -7.66 -4.54 12.52
N GLY A 23 -7.42 -5.43 11.54
CA GLY A 23 -7.90 -5.25 10.18
C GLY A 23 -7.08 -4.25 9.35
N LEU A 24 -5.88 -3.91 9.80
CA LEU A 24 -4.98 -2.99 9.12
C LEU A 24 -3.78 -3.73 8.51
N ILE A 25 -3.48 -3.46 7.25
CA ILE A 25 -2.38 -4.04 6.51
C ILE A 25 -1.25 -3.01 6.43
N PRO A 26 -0.06 -3.31 6.98
CA PRO A 26 1.11 -2.46 6.78
C PRO A 26 1.51 -2.43 5.30
N ALA A 27 1.94 -1.27 4.83
CA ALA A 27 2.47 -1.09 3.50
C ALA A 27 3.67 -0.13 3.53
N ASN A 28 4.44 -0.10 2.44
CA ASN A 28 5.52 0.87 2.26
C ASN A 28 5.35 1.60 0.92
N LEU A 29 5.74 2.87 0.89
CA LEU A 29 5.87 3.67 -0.31
C LEU A 29 7.34 4.08 -0.48
N TYR A 30 7.90 3.82 -1.65
CA TYR A 30 9.27 4.20 -2.00
C TYR A 30 9.38 4.46 -3.50
N GLY A 31 10.46 5.07 -3.97
CA GLY A 31 10.69 5.24 -5.41
C GLY A 31 11.40 6.53 -5.75
N LYS A 32 11.58 6.80 -7.05
CA LYS A 32 12.30 8.00 -7.52
C LYS A 32 11.57 9.30 -7.15
N ASN A 33 10.24 9.26 -7.05
CA ASN A 33 9.40 10.43 -6.75
C ASN A 33 9.19 10.64 -5.24
N VAL A 34 9.88 9.88 -4.38
CA VAL A 34 9.73 9.92 -2.93
C VAL A 34 11.12 9.94 -2.30
N THR A 35 11.46 11.05 -1.63
CA THR A 35 12.80 11.28 -1.06
C THR A 35 13.20 10.25 -0.02
N GLU A 36 12.25 9.82 0.82
CA GLU A 36 12.47 8.82 1.88
C GLU A 36 11.31 7.82 1.90
N SER A 37 11.61 6.55 2.20
CA SER A 37 10.57 5.52 2.22
C SER A 37 9.56 5.78 3.34
N ILE A 38 8.29 5.88 2.97
CA ILE A 38 7.19 6.17 3.90
C ILE A 38 6.55 4.85 4.34
N SER A 39 6.46 4.65 5.66
CA SER A 39 5.71 3.53 6.23
C SER A 39 4.22 3.88 6.27
N LEU A 40 3.39 3.03 5.69
CA LEU A 40 1.95 3.23 5.53
C LEU A 40 1.14 2.12 6.20
N VAL A 41 -0.15 2.40 6.37
CA VAL A 41 -1.17 1.47 6.82
C VAL A 41 -2.43 1.62 5.98
N LEU A 42 -3.01 0.50 5.58
CA LEU A 42 -4.21 0.41 4.76
C LEU A 42 -5.28 -0.44 5.46
N ASP A 43 -6.55 -0.18 5.19
CA ASP A 43 -7.64 -1.07 5.61
C ASP A 43 -7.63 -2.36 4.79
N ALA A 44 -7.77 -3.51 5.45
CA ALA A 44 -7.73 -4.82 4.80
C ALA A 44 -8.82 -4.99 3.71
N LYS A 45 -10.03 -4.46 3.92
CA LYS A 45 -11.11 -4.53 2.93
C LYS A 45 -10.80 -3.69 1.70
N VAL A 46 -10.13 -2.55 1.90
CA VAL A 46 -9.69 -1.69 0.79
C VAL A 46 -8.62 -2.41 -0.02
N VAL A 47 -7.65 -3.05 0.64
CA VAL A 47 -6.63 -3.87 -0.02
C VAL A 47 -7.25 -5.04 -0.79
N GLU A 48 -8.21 -5.76 -0.22
CA GLU A 48 -8.89 -6.85 -0.92
C GLU A 48 -9.63 -6.38 -2.18
N ARG A 49 -10.25 -5.19 -2.15
CA ARG A 49 -10.90 -4.59 -3.31
C ARG A 49 -9.87 -4.15 -4.35
N LEU A 50 -8.80 -3.51 -3.90
CA LEU A 50 -7.69 -3.08 -4.75
C LEU A 50 -7.08 -4.25 -5.52
N LEU A 51 -6.74 -5.35 -4.84
CA LEU A 51 -6.11 -6.52 -5.46
C LEU A 51 -7.03 -7.28 -6.44
N LYS A 52 -8.35 -7.06 -6.38
CA LYS A 52 -9.29 -7.59 -7.38
C LYS A 52 -9.34 -6.74 -8.65
N GLN A 53 -8.92 -5.48 -8.57
CA GLN A 53 -9.00 -4.50 -9.66
C GLN A 53 -7.64 -4.19 -10.27
N ALA A 54 -6.56 -4.33 -9.49
CA ALA A 54 -5.21 -3.93 -9.86
C ALA A 54 -4.29 -5.15 -9.95
N ALA A 55 -3.64 -5.29 -11.11
CA ALA A 55 -2.59 -6.28 -11.31
C ALA A 55 -1.24 -5.71 -10.84
N PRO A 56 -0.50 -6.43 -9.97
CA PRO A 56 0.83 -6.00 -9.53
C PRO A 56 1.78 -5.75 -10.72
N ASN A 57 2.61 -4.71 -10.62
CA ASN A 57 3.56 -4.26 -11.65
C ASN A 57 2.94 -3.79 -12.98
N GLN A 58 1.62 -3.68 -13.08
CA GLN A 58 0.94 -3.31 -14.31
C GLN A 58 -0.05 -2.16 -14.12
N THR A 59 -0.87 -2.24 -13.08
CA THR A 59 -1.91 -1.25 -12.85
C THR A 59 -1.39 -0.08 -12.04
N GLU A 60 -1.58 1.12 -12.56
CA GLU A 60 -1.34 2.37 -11.85
C GLU A 60 -2.45 2.62 -10.82
N VAL A 61 -2.03 3.06 -9.65
CA VAL A 61 -2.87 3.38 -8.50
C VAL A 61 -2.51 4.77 -8.03
N GLU A 62 -3.49 5.65 -8.00
CA GLU A 62 -3.36 6.99 -7.43
C GLU A 62 -3.45 6.88 -5.91
N LEU A 63 -2.31 7.00 -5.24
CA LEU A 63 -2.19 6.85 -3.80
C LEU A 63 -2.23 8.23 -3.14
N SER A 64 -3.10 8.39 -2.15
CA SER A 64 -3.18 9.58 -1.32
C SER A 64 -2.80 9.27 0.13
N ILE A 65 -2.01 10.16 0.73
CA ILE A 65 -1.61 10.15 2.14
C ILE A 65 -2.02 11.51 2.73
N PRO A 66 -3.26 11.66 3.24
CA PRO A 66 -3.78 12.94 3.71
C PRO A 66 -2.92 13.58 4.80
N GLU A 67 -2.34 12.78 5.68
CA GLU A 67 -1.49 13.23 6.81
C GLU A 67 -0.20 13.92 6.35
N LEU A 68 0.27 13.64 5.14
CA LEU A 68 1.48 14.23 4.56
C LEU A 68 1.17 15.16 3.38
N GLU A 69 -0.12 15.44 3.12
CA GLU A 69 -0.61 16.15 1.94
C GLU A 69 -0.01 15.62 0.62
N TRP A 70 0.31 14.32 0.59
CA TRP A 70 0.98 13.69 -0.54
C TRP A 70 -0.03 12.93 -1.37
N THR A 71 -0.02 13.14 -2.69
CA THR A 71 -0.75 12.32 -3.64
C THR A 71 0.16 12.05 -4.84
N GLY A 72 0.12 10.82 -5.36
CA GLY A 72 0.94 10.47 -6.50
C GLY A 72 0.55 9.16 -7.16
N THR A 73 0.92 9.03 -8.43
CA THR A 73 0.77 7.77 -9.18
C THR A 73 1.81 6.76 -8.71
N THR A 74 1.33 5.57 -8.37
CA THR A 74 2.15 4.47 -7.89
C THR A 74 1.78 3.18 -8.60
N VAL A 75 2.65 2.17 -8.49
CA VAL A 75 2.33 0.79 -8.86
C VAL A 75 2.54 -0.14 -7.67
N ILE A 76 1.69 -1.15 -7.53
CA ILE A 76 1.90 -2.22 -6.55
C ILE A 76 3.09 -3.06 -7.04
N ARG A 77 4.24 -2.92 -6.38
CA ARG A 77 5.47 -3.62 -6.74
C ARG A 77 5.48 -5.04 -6.19
N GLU A 78 4.99 -5.21 -4.98
CA GLU A 78 4.97 -6.50 -4.28
C GLU A 78 3.71 -6.63 -3.41
N VAL A 79 3.16 -7.84 -3.37
CA VAL A 79 2.08 -8.24 -2.47
C VAL A 79 2.56 -9.48 -1.73
N GLN A 80 2.67 -9.38 -0.40
CA GLN A 80 3.02 -10.52 0.43
C GLN A 80 1.77 -11.19 0.97
N ILE A 81 1.65 -12.49 0.72
CA ILE A 81 0.46 -13.29 1.01
C ILE A 81 0.81 -14.37 2.02
N HIS A 82 -0.06 -14.58 2.99
CA HIS A 82 0.14 -15.60 4.00
C HIS A 82 0.02 -16.98 3.35
N PRO A 83 1.05 -17.84 3.38
CA PRO A 83 1.09 -19.06 2.57
C PRO A 83 -0.06 -20.03 2.89
N ALA A 84 -0.43 -20.17 4.17
CA ALA A 84 -1.51 -21.06 4.57
C ALA A 84 -2.93 -20.46 4.49
N LYS A 85 -3.06 -19.12 4.48
CA LYS A 85 -4.37 -18.44 4.60
C LYS A 85 -4.81 -17.77 3.30
N GLY A 86 -3.88 -17.54 2.37
CA GLY A 86 -4.15 -16.77 1.15
C GLY A 86 -4.43 -15.29 1.40
N THR A 87 -4.33 -14.80 2.63
CA THR A 87 -4.64 -13.40 2.98
C THR A 87 -3.42 -12.51 2.76
N PRO A 88 -3.55 -11.35 2.11
CA PRO A 88 -2.47 -10.36 2.01
C PRO A 88 -2.12 -9.82 3.41
N TYR A 89 -0.82 -9.66 3.68
CA TYR A 89 -0.35 -9.16 4.98
C TYR A 89 0.66 -8.01 4.88
N HIS A 90 1.15 -7.71 3.68
CA HIS A 90 1.98 -6.54 3.40
C HIS A 90 1.89 -6.16 1.92
N LEU A 91 1.93 -4.86 1.61
CA LEU A 91 2.02 -4.33 0.26
C LEU A 91 3.21 -3.37 0.12
N SER A 92 3.80 -3.32 -1.08
CA SER A 92 4.87 -2.39 -1.41
C SER A 92 4.48 -1.58 -2.64
N PHE A 93 4.43 -0.26 -2.51
CA PHE A 93 4.12 0.69 -3.58
C PHE A 93 5.40 1.36 -4.08
N PHE A 94 5.55 1.39 -5.40
CA PHE A 94 6.60 2.15 -6.06
C PHE A 94 6.04 3.45 -6.63
N ALA A 95 6.58 4.58 -6.18
CA ALA A 95 6.27 5.91 -6.68
C ALA A 95 7.16 6.24 -7.88
N GLY A 96 6.61 6.00 -9.06
CA GLY A 96 7.26 6.26 -10.33
C GLY A 96 6.41 5.76 -11.48
N THR A 97 6.66 6.29 -12.67
CA THR A 97 6.13 5.73 -13.91
C THR A 97 6.79 4.39 -14.18
N LYS A 98 6.07 3.49 -14.85
CA LYS A 98 6.65 2.28 -15.44
C LYS A 98 7.72 2.73 -16.45
N ASP A 99 9.00 2.55 -16.13
CA ASP A 99 10.10 2.66 -17.10
C ASP A 99 9.96 1.55 -18.17
#